data_AF-A0A2M7PRR7-F1
#
_entry.id   AF-A0A2M7PRR7-F1
#
_cell.length_a   1.000
_cell.length_b   1.000
_cell.length_c   1.000
_cell.angle_alpha   90.00
_cell.angle_beta   90.00
_cell.angle_gamma   90.00
#
_symmetry.space_group_name_H-M   'P 1'
#
loop_
_entity.id
_entity.type
_entity.pdbx_description
1 polymer ?
#
loop_
_entity_poly.entity_id
_entity_poly.type
_entity_poly.pdbx_seq_one_letter_code
_entity_poly.pdbx_strand_id
1 'polypeptide(L)'
;PEALLKRIILASSRPGDIVADFFCGSGTTLAVAEKLGRRWIGSDLSKFAIQVTRKRLLDIHHSKDLQNKDRKYGNPARPFELWNIGNYETVYWLERQDEYLTFMLKLYQSQPLNGFRYLHGRKGDRTVHIGPLNAPVTMEDVEKVVIECRNNNFNKADILGWEWSYEVNELAKTSAKKNGIDLKLIQIPSVNEIKSSLVGFDVQLLKVPEQIIEKELIKYIKFPEVAYLEIEDKINGNEVTLKISDFQLSPTAELAEIASKVKDSRELIDYWAIDWDYKEDTFHNQWQSFRVKKNPRVDYQARHKYEDVGNYKIMIKVVDVFGNDTNKILKVRIK
;
A
#
# COMPACT_ATOMS: atom_id res chain seq x y z
N PRO A 1 -16.23 15.55 10.40
CA PRO A 1 -17.34 15.19 11.33
C PRO A 1 -18.66 14.93 10.59
N GLU A 2 -19.32 13.78 10.80
CA GLU A 2 -20.55 13.41 10.04
C GLU A 2 -21.70 14.42 10.21
N ALA A 3 -21.85 15.01 11.40
CA ALA A 3 -22.93 15.96 11.69
C ALA A 3 -22.92 17.21 10.80
N LEU A 4 -21.72 17.70 10.44
CA LEU A 4 -21.55 18.84 9.54
C LEU A 4 -22.02 18.48 8.13
N LEU A 5 -21.55 17.34 7.60
CA LEU A 5 -21.91 16.92 6.26
C LEU A 5 -23.38 16.52 6.15
N LYS A 6 -23.98 15.95 7.21
CA LYS A 6 -25.42 15.68 7.27
C LYS A 6 -26.21 16.96 7.02
N ARG A 7 -25.82 18.07 7.65
CA ARG A 7 -26.49 19.37 7.49
C ARG A 7 -26.38 19.87 6.06
N ILE A 8 -25.19 19.82 5.48
CA ILE A 8 -24.93 20.29 4.11
C ILE A 8 -25.72 19.46 3.10
N ILE A 9 -25.64 18.13 3.19
CA ILE A 9 -26.29 17.22 2.23
C ILE A 9 -27.83 17.33 2.32
N LEU A 10 -28.40 17.44 3.53
CA LEU A 10 -29.84 17.62 3.70
C LEU A 10 -30.34 18.96 3.16
N ALA A 11 -29.54 20.03 3.27
CA ALA A 11 -29.91 21.36 2.78
C ALA A 11 -29.83 21.46 1.25
N SER A 12 -28.93 20.71 0.62
CA SER A 12 -28.57 20.91 -0.79
C SER A 12 -28.87 19.71 -1.71
N SER A 13 -29.54 18.66 -1.23
CA SER A 13 -29.88 17.48 -2.04
C SER A 13 -31.12 16.75 -1.53
N ARG A 14 -31.72 15.93 -2.39
CA ARG A 14 -32.84 15.03 -2.09
C ARG A 14 -32.38 13.56 -2.07
N PRO A 15 -33.11 12.65 -1.41
CA PRO A 15 -32.88 11.22 -1.56
C PRO A 15 -32.85 10.82 -3.05
N GLY A 16 -31.90 9.98 -3.45
CA GLY A 16 -31.68 9.58 -4.84
C GLY A 16 -30.68 10.44 -5.63
N ASP A 17 -30.44 11.69 -5.21
CA ASP A 17 -29.45 12.57 -5.86
C ASP A 17 -28.03 12.03 -5.72
N ILE A 18 -27.11 12.53 -6.55
CA ILE A 18 -25.68 12.20 -6.51
C ILE A 18 -24.92 13.27 -5.73
N VAL A 19 -24.12 12.85 -4.76
CA VAL A 19 -23.15 13.70 -4.04
C VAL A 19 -21.74 13.32 -4.50
N ALA A 20 -20.97 14.30 -4.97
CA ALA A 20 -19.58 14.08 -5.40
C ALA A 20 -18.59 14.73 -4.41
N ASP A 21 -17.52 14.01 -4.08
CA ASP A 21 -16.41 14.51 -3.27
C ASP A 21 -15.08 14.06 -3.87
N PHE A 22 -14.34 15.01 -4.46
CA PHE A 22 -13.09 14.73 -5.15
C PHE A 22 -11.84 14.82 -4.26
N PHE A 23 -12.06 15.00 -2.95
CA PHE A 23 -11.04 14.99 -1.90
C PHE A 23 -11.55 14.15 -0.72
N CYS A 24 -12.05 12.96 -1.04
CA CYS A 24 -12.91 12.21 -0.12
C CYS A 24 -12.20 11.75 1.17
N GLY A 25 -10.85 11.67 1.17
CA GLY A 25 -10.06 11.37 2.36
C GLY A 25 -10.51 10.07 3.03
N SER A 26 -11.01 10.15 4.26
CA SER A 26 -11.54 9.00 5.00
C SER A 26 -12.94 8.53 4.57
N GLY A 27 -13.55 9.16 3.56
CA GLY A 27 -14.84 8.76 3.00
C GLY A 27 -16.04 9.26 3.79
N THR A 28 -15.87 10.31 4.61
CA THR A 28 -16.94 10.84 5.49
C THR A 28 -18.15 11.33 4.66
N THR A 29 -17.91 12.04 3.56
CA THR A 29 -18.96 12.55 2.68
C THR A 29 -19.77 11.43 2.05
N LEU A 30 -19.08 10.40 1.56
CA LEU A 30 -19.71 9.25 0.91
C LEU A 30 -20.54 8.44 1.90
N ALA A 31 -20.00 8.19 3.10
CA ALA A 31 -20.73 7.48 4.15
C ALA A 31 -21.99 8.22 4.59
N VAL A 32 -21.94 9.54 4.74
CA VAL A 32 -23.12 10.35 5.09
C VAL A 32 -24.13 10.37 3.94
N ALA A 33 -23.67 10.52 2.69
CA ALA A 33 -24.54 10.45 1.52
C ALA A 33 -25.26 9.09 1.42
N GLU A 34 -24.54 7.98 1.62
CA GLU A 34 -25.08 6.62 1.65
C GLU A 34 -26.17 6.47 2.71
N LYS A 35 -25.88 6.85 3.96
CA LYS A 35 -26.84 6.79 5.08
C LYS A 35 -28.08 7.66 4.88
N LEU A 36 -27.95 8.74 4.10
CA LEU A 36 -29.07 9.62 3.73
C LEU A 36 -29.78 9.15 2.45
N GLY A 37 -29.39 8.04 1.83
CA GLY A 37 -30.02 7.52 0.62
C GLY A 37 -29.67 8.31 -0.66
N ARG A 38 -28.53 9.00 -0.70
CA ARG A 38 -28.00 9.67 -1.90
C ARG A 38 -26.95 8.79 -2.55
N ARG A 39 -26.93 8.71 -3.88
CA ARG A 39 -25.80 8.11 -4.62
C ARG A 39 -24.56 8.96 -4.38
N TRP A 40 -23.38 8.39 -4.59
CA TRP A 40 -22.14 9.13 -4.36
C TRP A 40 -21.04 8.78 -5.35
N ILE A 41 -20.14 9.73 -5.58
CA ILE A 41 -18.90 9.57 -6.33
C ILE A 41 -17.78 10.15 -5.46
N GLY A 42 -16.72 9.38 -5.25
CA GLY A 42 -15.57 9.80 -4.47
C GLY A 42 -14.28 9.66 -5.27
N SER A 43 -13.38 10.63 -5.17
CA SER A 43 -12.00 10.46 -5.60
C SER A 43 -11.04 11.02 -4.56
N ASP A 44 -9.82 10.51 -4.57
CA ASP A 44 -8.70 11.02 -3.82
C ASP A 44 -7.42 10.60 -4.54
N LEU A 45 -6.39 11.45 -4.52
CA LEU A 45 -5.08 11.10 -5.08
C LEU A 45 -4.39 10.04 -4.22
N SER A 46 -4.65 10.05 -2.91
CA SER A 46 -4.07 9.10 -1.98
C SER A 46 -4.76 7.74 -2.08
N LYS A 47 -4.00 6.73 -2.53
CA LYS A 47 -4.44 5.32 -2.49
C LYS A 47 -4.87 4.91 -1.08
N PHE A 48 -4.22 5.44 -0.05
CA PHE A 48 -4.58 5.18 1.34
C PHE A 48 -5.96 5.72 1.69
N ALA A 49 -6.26 6.97 1.32
CA ALA A 49 -7.59 7.56 1.49
C ALA A 49 -8.68 6.71 0.84
N ILE A 50 -8.45 6.24 -0.38
CA ILE A 50 -9.36 5.35 -1.10
C ILE A 50 -9.59 4.02 -0.36
N GLN A 51 -8.54 3.37 0.16
CA GLN A 51 -8.68 2.11 0.90
C GLN A 51 -9.41 2.30 2.24
N VAL A 52 -9.12 3.38 2.98
CA VAL A 52 -9.84 3.74 4.22
C VAL A 52 -11.32 3.98 3.94
N THR A 53 -11.61 4.72 2.87
CA THR A 53 -12.97 4.97 2.38
C THR A 53 -13.69 3.67 2.04
N ARG A 54 -13.05 2.77 1.27
CA ARG A 54 -13.60 1.46 0.91
C ARG A 54 -13.94 0.64 2.15
N LYS A 55 -13.01 0.51 3.10
CA LYS A 55 -13.21 -0.23 4.33
C LYS A 55 -14.38 0.32 5.15
N ARG A 56 -14.44 1.65 5.30
CA ARG A 56 -15.54 2.34 5.99
C ARG A 56 -16.89 2.04 5.35
N LEU A 57 -16.97 2.05 4.02
CA LEU A 57 -18.20 1.77 3.29
C LEU A 57 -18.62 0.30 3.42
N LEU A 58 -17.68 -0.65 3.34
CA LEU A 58 -17.98 -2.06 3.56
C LEU A 58 -18.50 -2.34 4.98
N ASP A 59 -17.94 -1.67 5.99
CA ASP A 59 -18.34 -1.81 7.40
C ASP A 59 -19.46 -0.84 7.84
N ILE A 60 -20.07 -0.10 6.90
CA ILE A 60 -21.00 1.00 7.25
C ILE A 60 -22.21 0.55 8.07
N HIS A 61 -22.65 -0.71 7.92
CA HIS A 61 -23.77 -1.30 8.64
C HIS A 61 -23.53 -1.40 10.15
N HIS A 62 -22.26 -1.50 10.59
CA HIS A 62 -21.88 -1.48 11.99
C HIS A 62 -21.68 -0.07 12.56
N SER A 63 -21.64 0.95 11.71
CA SER A 63 -21.46 2.34 12.13
C SER A 63 -22.70 2.93 12.81
N LYS A 64 -22.51 4.06 13.50
CA LYS A 64 -23.61 4.79 14.18
C LYS A 64 -24.61 5.35 13.17
N ASP A 65 -25.90 5.30 13.54
CA ASP A 65 -26.95 5.95 12.76
C ASP A 65 -26.85 7.48 12.83
N LEU A 66 -27.26 8.17 11.76
CA LEU A 66 -27.18 9.63 11.67
C LEU A 66 -28.26 10.34 12.47
N GLN A 67 -29.39 9.70 12.75
CA GLN A 67 -30.52 10.28 13.49
C GLN A 67 -30.45 9.91 14.97
N ASN A 68 -30.06 8.68 15.29
CA ASN A 68 -29.93 8.18 16.66
C ASN A 68 -28.56 7.55 16.92
N LYS A 69 -27.70 8.25 17.65
CA LYS A 69 -26.32 7.81 17.94
C LYS A 69 -26.23 6.54 18.80
N ASP A 70 -27.31 6.17 19.49
CA ASP A 70 -27.38 4.97 20.33
C ASP A 70 -27.77 3.72 19.52
N ARG A 71 -28.05 3.90 18.22
CA ARG A 71 -28.37 2.81 17.29
C ARG A 71 -27.30 2.69 16.21
N LYS A 72 -27.14 1.47 15.71
CA LYS A 72 -26.37 1.19 14.49
C LYS A 72 -27.21 1.55 13.27
N TYR A 73 -26.54 1.95 12.19
CA TYR A 73 -27.17 2.20 10.89
C TYR A 73 -27.85 0.95 10.34
N GLY A 74 -27.22 -0.23 10.50
CA GLY A 74 -27.83 -1.53 10.26
C GLY A 74 -27.94 -1.96 8.79
N ASN A 75 -27.85 -1.03 7.83
CA ASN A 75 -27.91 -1.36 6.41
C ASN A 75 -26.51 -1.44 5.80
N PRO A 76 -26.21 -2.45 4.96
CA PRO A 76 -24.97 -2.49 4.19
C PRO A 76 -24.93 -1.33 3.18
N ALA A 77 -23.73 -0.95 2.74
CA ALA A 77 -23.58 -0.04 1.62
C ALA A 77 -24.19 -0.67 0.35
N ARG A 78 -24.81 0.15 -0.49
CA ARG A 78 -25.16 -0.26 -1.86
C ARG A 78 -23.89 -0.67 -2.62
N PRO A 79 -24.00 -1.61 -3.58
CA PRO A 79 -22.86 -2.02 -4.40
C PRO A 79 -22.17 -0.82 -5.06
N PHE A 80 -20.83 -0.82 -5.04
CA PHE A 80 -20.00 0.23 -5.61
C PHE A 80 -18.77 -0.36 -6.29
N GLU A 81 -18.23 0.38 -7.24
CA GLU A 81 -17.03 0.02 -7.98
C GLU A 81 -15.86 0.89 -7.55
N LEU A 82 -14.65 0.33 -7.67
CA LEU A 82 -13.42 1.06 -7.45
C LEU A 82 -12.66 1.18 -8.77
N TRP A 83 -12.41 2.41 -9.17
CA TRP A 83 -11.73 2.73 -10.42
C TRP A 83 -10.41 3.44 -10.13
N ASN A 84 -9.34 3.00 -10.78
CA ASN A 84 -8.04 3.67 -10.74
C ASN A 84 -7.85 4.44 -12.04
N ILE A 85 -7.68 5.76 -11.93
CA ILE A 85 -7.56 6.68 -13.06
C ILE A 85 -6.07 7.05 -13.17
N GLY A 86 -5.38 6.58 -14.20
CA GLY A 86 -3.94 6.88 -14.38
C GLY A 86 -3.16 5.86 -15.22
N ASN A 87 -3.67 4.65 -15.42
CA ASN A 87 -3.00 3.59 -16.19
C ASN A 87 -3.76 3.23 -17.47
N TYR A 88 -4.25 4.23 -18.22
CA TYR A 88 -5.00 4.04 -19.48
C TYR A 88 -4.27 3.15 -20.50
N GLU A 89 -2.95 3.08 -20.41
CA GLU A 89 -2.10 2.34 -21.33
C GLU A 89 -2.06 0.84 -21.01
N THR A 90 -2.37 0.46 -19.77
CA THR A 90 -2.50 -0.94 -19.36
C THR A 90 -3.83 -1.55 -19.80
N VAL A 91 -4.83 -0.73 -20.16
CA VAL A 91 -6.14 -1.22 -20.63
C VAL A 91 -5.98 -2.10 -21.86
N TYR A 92 -5.04 -1.75 -22.76
CA TYR A 92 -4.71 -2.55 -23.95
C TYR A 92 -4.11 -3.93 -23.63
N TRP A 93 -3.66 -4.15 -22.39
CA TRP A 93 -3.00 -5.40 -21.98
C TRP A 93 -3.92 -6.33 -21.22
N LEU A 94 -5.12 -5.88 -20.81
CA LEU A 94 -6.09 -6.69 -20.08
C LEU A 94 -6.49 -7.95 -20.86
N GLU A 95 -6.61 -7.85 -22.18
CA GLU A 95 -6.95 -8.98 -23.06
C GLU A 95 -5.71 -9.78 -23.53
N ARG A 96 -4.50 -9.35 -23.16
CA ARG A 96 -3.22 -9.89 -23.65
C ARG A 96 -2.33 -10.32 -22.48
N GLN A 97 -2.91 -11.08 -21.54
CA GLN A 97 -2.26 -11.45 -20.28
C GLN A 97 -0.93 -12.21 -20.48
N ASP A 98 -0.86 -13.14 -21.45
CA ASP A 98 0.37 -13.90 -21.73
C ASP A 98 1.49 -13.01 -22.27
N GLU A 99 1.15 -12.03 -23.10
CA GLU A 99 2.11 -11.06 -23.65
C GLU A 99 2.60 -10.11 -22.56
N TYR A 100 1.69 -9.69 -21.66
CA TYR A 100 2.04 -8.91 -20.48
C TYR A 100 3.04 -9.66 -19.58
N LEU A 101 2.76 -10.93 -19.27
CA LEU A 101 3.64 -11.76 -18.46
C LEU A 101 5.01 -11.90 -19.13
N THR A 102 5.03 -12.26 -20.41
CA THR A 102 6.26 -12.40 -21.19
C THR A 102 7.08 -11.11 -21.21
N PHE A 103 6.42 -9.97 -21.43
CA PHE A 103 7.03 -8.65 -21.42
C PHE A 103 7.64 -8.32 -20.05
N MET A 104 6.90 -8.53 -18.96
CA MET A 104 7.38 -8.26 -17.61
C MET A 104 8.54 -9.16 -17.21
N LEU A 105 8.49 -10.44 -17.59
CA LEU A 105 9.60 -11.36 -17.36
C LEU A 105 10.86 -10.91 -18.09
N LYS A 106 10.74 -10.46 -19.35
CA LYS A 106 11.85 -9.91 -20.14
C LYS A 106 12.39 -8.64 -19.51
N LEU A 107 11.52 -7.72 -19.11
CA LEU A 107 11.89 -6.46 -18.45
C LEU A 107 12.64 -6.71 -17.15
N TYR A 108 12.19 -7.67 -16.36
CA TYR A 108 12.82 -8.09 -15.12
C TYR A 108 14.03 -9.00 -15.30
N GLN A 109 14.31 -9.44 -16.54
CA GLN A 109 15.39 -10.38 -16.89
C GLN A 109 15.26 -11.73 -16.18
N SER A 110 14.05 -12.25 -16.20
CA SER A 110 13.71 -13.58 -15.73
C SER A 110 13.34 -14.46 -16.90
N GLN A 111 13.73 -15.73 -16.81
CA GLN A 111 13.34 -16.74 -17.79
C GLN A 111 11.93 -17.23 -17.46
N PRO A 112 11.05 -17.46 -18.46
CA PRO A 112 9.75 -18.06 -18.23
C PRO A 112 9.85 -19.41 -17.52
N LEU A 113 8.93 -19.66 -16.61
CA LEU A 113 8.84 -20.89 -15.85
C LEU A 113 7.45 -21.50 -16.08
N ASN A 114 7.41 -22.70 -16.66
CA ASN A 114 6.18 -23.37 -17.02
C ASN A 114 5.81 -24.47 -16.01
N GLY A 115 4.52 -24.83 -15.96
CA GLY A 115 4.02 -25.92 -15.11
C GLY A 115 3.62 -25.50 -13.69
N PHE A 116 3.59 -24.20 -13.42
CA PHE A 116 3.16 -23.63 -12.14
C PHE A 116 1.96 -22.72 -12.36
N ARG A 117 1.16 -22.53 -11.31
CA ARG A 117 -0.07 -21.72 -11.38
C ARG A 117 0.19 -20.25 -11.10
N TYR A 118 1.11 -19.95 -10.18
CA TYR A 118 1.43 -18.60 -9.72
C TYR A 118 2.89 -18.24 -9.97
N LEU A 119 3.80 -19.21 -10.13
CA LEU A 119 5.18 -18.92 -10.50
C LEU A 119 5.31 -18.76 -12.03
N HIS A 120 5.61 -17.54 -12.48
CA HIS A 120 5.65 -17.19 -13.90
C HIS A 120 7.07 -17.24 -14.48
N GLY A 121 8.09 -17.06 -13.65
CA GLY A 121 9.47 -17.03 -14.12
C GLY A 121 10.51 -17.40 -13.08
N ARG A 122 11.77 -17.29 -13.49
CA ARG A 122 12.94 -17.56 -12.65
C ARG A 122 14.06 -16.59 -12.96
N LYS A 123 14.67 -16.03 -11.92
CA LYS A 123 15.84 -15.15 -12.00
C LYS A 123 16.94 -15.72 -11.09
N GLY A 124 17.89 -16.43 -11.70
CA GLY A 124 18.91 -17.18 -10.97
C GLY A 124 18.28 -18.28 -10.11
N ASP A 125 18.44 -18.20 -8.79
CA ASP A 125 17.88 -19.14 -7.83
C ASP A 125 16.50 -18.72 -7.27
N ARG A 126 15.96 -17.58 -7.72
CA ARG A 126 14.69 -17.02 -7.24
C ARG A 126 13.56 -17.29 -8.23
N THR A 127 12.42 -17.77 -7.75
CA THR A 127 11.19 -17.85 -8.55
C THR A 127 10.51 -16.50 -8.61
N VAL A 128 9.84 -16.20 -9.71
CA VAL A 128 9.25 -14.88 -9.99
C VAL A 128 7.75 -15.04 -10.18
N HIS A 129 6.97 -14.33 -9.40
CA HIS A 129 5.54 -14.10 -9.62
C HIS A 129 5.34 -12.67 -10.13
N ILE A 130 4.44 -12.50 -11.08
CA ILE A 130 4.02 -11.19 -11.58
C ILE A 130 2.56 -11.02 -11.15
N GLY A 131 2.33 -10.01 -10.32
CA GLY A 131 1.03 -9.66 -9.79
C GLY A 131 0.06 -9.16 -10.85
N PRO A 132 -1.20 -8.91 -10.45
CA PRO A 132 -2.23 -8.47 -11.38
C PRO A 132 -1.94 -7.09 -11.95
N LEU A 133 -2.42 -6.86 -13.18
CA LEU A 133 -2.17 -5.63 -13.92
C LEU A 133 -2.96 -4.42 -13.39
N ASN A 134 -4.21 -4.66 -12.99
CA ASN A 134 -5.19 -3.63 -12.63
C ASN A 134 -5.71 -3.77 -11.19
N ALA A 135 -5.01 -4.53 -10.36
CA ALA A 135 -5.32 -4.69 -8.96
C ALA A 135 -4.04 -4.66 -8.12
N PRO A 136 -4.13 -4.27 -6.84
CA PRO A 136 -3.01 -4.43 -5.93
C PRO A 136 -2.75 -5.90 -5.63
N VAL A 137 -1.48 -6.26 -5.47
CA VAL A 137 -1.08 -7.56 -4.90
C VAL A 137 -1.60 -7.62 -3.46
N THR A 138 -2.33 -8.70 -3.14
CA THR A 138 -2.95 -8.93 -1.84
C THR A 138 -2.15 -9.93 -1.00
N MET A 139 -2.44 -10.01 0.31
CA MET A 139 -1.87 -11.06 1.16
C MET A 139 -2.25 -12.46 0.70
N GLU A 140 -3.44 -12.63 0.12
CA GLU A 140 -3.88 -13.91 -0.45
C GLU A 140 -3.01 -14.32 -1.64
N ASP A 141 -2.62 -13.36 -2.49
CA ASP A 141 -1.72 -13.63 -3.61
C ASP A 141 -0.33 -14.06 -3.12
N VAL A 142 0.19 -13.37 -2.10
CA VAL A 142 1.47 -13.75 -1.46
C VAL A 142 1.39 -15.15 -0.87
N GLU A 143 0.33 -15.49 -0.15
CA GLU A 143 0.16 -16.80 0.46
C GLU A 143 0.10 -17.91 -0.60
N LYS A 144 -0.62 -17.69 -1.71
CA LYS A 144 -0.65 -18.63 -2.85
C LYS A 144 0.75 -18.89 -3.41
N VAL A 145 1.54 -17.84 -3.60
CA VAL A 145 2.92 -17.94 -4.09
C VAL A 145 3.80 -18.71 -3.09
N VAL A 146 3.74 -18.36 -1.81
CA VAL A 146 4.53 -19.00 -0.74
C VAL A 146 4.20 -20.50 -0.64
N ILE A 147 2.92 -20.86 -0.71
CA ILE A 147 2.47 -22.26 -0.69
C ILE A 147 3.00 -23.02 -1.91
N GLU A 148 2.89 -22.43 -3.11
CA GLU A 148 3.39 -23.07 -4.32
C GLU A 148 4.92 -23.22 -4.31
N CYS A 149 5.67 -22.22 -3.83
CA CYS A 149 7.11 -22.32 -3.63
C CYS A 149 7.46 -23.50 -2.72
N ARG A 150 6.79 -23.60 -1.56
CA ARG A 150 7.02 -24.66 -0.57
C ARG A 150 6.74 -26.05 -1.15
N ASN A 151 5.61 -26.21 -1.86
CA ASN A 151 5.23 -27.48 -2.46
C ASN A 151 6.21 -27.97 -3.53
N ASN A 152 6.99 -27.05 -4.10
CA ASN A 152 7.95 -27.33 -5.17
C ASN A 152 9.41 -27.15 -4.73
N ASN A 153 9.68 -27.10 -3.43
CA ASN A 153 11.02 -26.97 -2.84
C ASN A 153 11.80 -25.71 -3.27
N PHE A 154 11.10 -24.64 -3.62
CA PHE A 154 11.72 -23.32 -3.77
C PHE A 154 11.80 -22.63 -2.42
N ASN A 155 12.91 -21.95 -2.16
CA ASN A 155 13.17 -21.24 -0.89
C ASN A 155 13.37 -19.73 -1.08
N LYS A 156 13.28 -19.23 -2.32
CA LYS A 156 13.46 -17.81 -2.67
C LYS A 156 12.44 -17.40 -3.72
N ALA A 157 11.74 -16.30 -3.47
CA ALA A 157 10.72 -15.79 -4.38
C ALA A 157 10.78 -14.26 -4.49
N ASP A 158 10.52 -13.76 -5.69
CA ASP A 158 10.30 -12.35 -5.99
C ASP A 158 8.86 -12.20 -6.48
N ILE A 159 8.08 -11.34 -5.82
CA ILE A 159 6.75 -10.96 -6.28
C ILE A 159 6.83 -9.56 -6.86
N LEU A 160 6.47 -9.41 -8.13
CA LEU A 160 6.44 -8.13 -8.82
C LEU A 160 5.02 -7.57 -8.80
N GLY A 161 4.84 -6.33 -8.37
CA GLY A 161 3.52 -5.70 -8.33
C GLY A 161 3.54 -4.25 -8.80
N TRP A 162 2.51 -3.85 -9.54
CA TRP A 162 2.24 -2.44 -9.85
C TRP A 162 1.77 -1.69 -8.61
N GLU A 163 0.93 -2.34 -7.83
CA GLU A 163 0.35 -1.82 -6.59
C GLU A 163 0.35 -2.91 -5.53
N TRP A 164 0.31 -2.49 -4.28
CA TRP A 164 0.39 -3.36 -3.12
C TRP A 164 -0.74 -3.02 -2.16
N SER A 165 -1.42 -4.06 -1.66
CA SER A 165 -2.37 -3.86 -0.58
C SER A 165 -1.62 -3.49 0.71
N TYR A 166 -2.27 -2.70 1.56
CA TYR A 166 -1.68 -2.19 2.80
C TYR A 166 -1.08 -3.27 3.70
N GLU A 167 -1.71 -4.43 3.72
CA GLU A 167 -1.36 -5.54 4.60
C GLU A 167 -0.15 -6.31 4.08
N VAL A 168 0.24 -6.15 2.80
CA VAL A 168 1.25 -7.02 2.21
C VAL A 168 2.63 -6.81 2.81
N ASN A 169 3.13 -5.59 2.97
CA ASN A 169 4.53 -5.26 3.34
C ASN A 169 5.24 -6.25 4.30
N GLU A 170 5.29 -5.95 5.60
CA GLU A 170 6.05 -6.77 6.57
C GLU A 170 5.38 -8.11 6.88
N LEU A 171 4.05 -8.19 6.74
CA LEU A 171 3.31 -9.44 6.98
C LEU A 171 3.65 -10.50 5.93
N ALA A 172 3.85 -10.11 4.67
CA ALA A 172 4.30 -11.01 3.62
C ALA A 172 5.69 -11.57 3.92
N LYS A 173 6.66 -10.71 4.23
CA LYS A 173 8.03 -11.15 4.57
C LYS A 173 8.04 -12.05 5.79
N THR A 174 7.30 -11.68 6.84
CA THR A 174 7.18 -12.49 8.07
C THR A 174 6.50 -13.83 7.79
N SER A 175 5.43 -13.85 7.02
CA SER A 175 4.69 -15.06 6.65
C SER A 175 5.54 -16.00 5.78
N ALA A 176 6.24 -15.45 4.79
CA ALA A 176 7.16 -16.18 3.94
C ALA A 176 8.32 -16.78 4.74
N LYS A 177 8.95 -15.99 5.63
CA LYS A 177 10.05 -16.46 6.50
C LYS A 177 9.61 -17.60 7.42
N LYS A 178 8.39 -17.55 7.97
CA LYS A 178 7.81 -18.67 8.75
C LYS A 178 7.66 -19.95 7.92
N ASN A 179 7.49 -19.83 6.60
CA ASN A 179 7.42 -20.93 5.66
C ASN A 179 8.77 -21.29 5.02
N GLY A 180 9.88 -20.69 5.47
CA GLY A 180 11.22 -20.95 4.94
C GLY A 180 11.50 -20.32 3.58
N ILE A 181 10.71 -19.31 3.17
CA ILE A 181 10.85 -18.60 1.91
C ILE A 181 11.47 -17.22 2.16
N ASP A 182 12.60 -16.95 1.50
CA ASP A 182 13.19 -15.62 1.39
C ASP A 182 12.46 -14.83 0.29
N LEU A 183 11.52 -13.98 0.71
CA LEU A 183 10.62 -13.24 -0.17
C LEU A 183 11.08 -11.80 -0.36
N LYS A 184 11.11 -11.35 -1.63
CA LYS A 184 11.22 -9.94 -1.97
C LYS A 184 9.95 -9.45 -2.65
N LEU A 185 9.55 -8.24 -2.28
CA LEU A 185 8.43 -7.53 -2.89
C LEU A 185 9.02 -6.47 -3.81
N ILE A 186 8.77 -6.60 -5.10
CA ILE A 186 9.42 -5.81 -6.14
C ILE A 186 8.40 -4.92 -6.82
N GLN A 187 8.58 -3.61 -6.72
CA GLN A 187 7.73 -2.64 -7.39
C GLN A 187 8.02 -2.65 -8.90
N ILE A 188 6.97 -2.84 -9.70
CA ILE A 188 7.04 -2.64 -11.15
C ILE A 188 7.12 -1.13 -11.41
N PRO A 189 8.09 -0.65 -12.20
CA PRO A 189 8.20 0.77 -12.56
C PRO A 189 6.96 1.26 -13.30
N SER A 190 6.58 2.51 -13.08
CA SER A 190 5.43 3.11 -13.77
C SER A 190 5.61 3.08 -15.28
N VAL A 191 4.49 3.11 -16.03
CA VAL A 191 4.55 3.11 -17.49
C VAL A 191 5.35 4.29 -18.04
N ASN A 192 5.29 5.45 -17.37
CA ASN A 192 6.09 6.62 -17.73
C ASN A 192 7.59 6.39 -17.55
N GLU A 193 8.00 5.71 -16.48
CA GLU A 193 9.41 5.33 -16.26
C GLU A 193 9.87 4.31 -17.30
N ILE A 194 9.04 3.33 -17.64
CA ILE A 194 9.36 2.35 -18.68
C ILE A 194 9.52 3.06 -20.04
N LYS A 195 8.61 3.97 -20.39
CA LYS A 195 8.65 4.76 -21.63
C LYS A 195 9.87 5.66 -21.72
N SER A 196 10.17 6.40 -20.66
CA SER A 196 11.32 7.31 -20.66
C SER A 196 12.64 6.54 -20.76
N SER A 197 12.69 5.34 -20.18
CA SER A 197 13.85 4.46 -20.22
C SER A 197 14.00 3.67 -21.52
N LEU A 198 12.94 3.51 -22.33
CA LEU A 198 12.95 2.78 -23.59
C LEU A 198 12.55 3.68 -24.75
N VAL A 199 13.52 4.45 -25.27
CA VAL A 199 13.31 5.30 -26.46
C VAL A 199 12.81 4.44 -27.63
N GLY A 200 11.62 4.76 -28.17
CA GLY A 200 10.98 4.00 -29.24
C GLY A 200 10.11 2.81 -28.78
N PHE A 201 9.89 2.63 -27.48
CA PHE A 201 8.97 1.64 -26.95
C PHE A 201 7.51 2.00 -27.27
N ASP A 202 6.87 1.12 -28.03
CA ASP A 202 5.43 1.19 -28.24
C ASP A 202 4.71 0.40 -27.16
N VAL A 203 4.12 1.14 -26.23
CA VAL A 203 3.37 0.62 -25.08
C VAL A 203 2.14 -0.17 -25.53
N GLN A 204 1.57 0.11 -26.71
CA GLN A 204 0.43 -0.64 -27.22
C GLN A 204 0.85 -2.05 -27.70
N LEU A 205 2.10 -2.20 -28.12
CA LEU A 205 2.57 -3.46 -28.72
C LEU A 205 3.23 -4.41 -27.73
N LEU A 206 3.57 -3.97 -26.51
CA LEU A 206 4.33 -4.77 -25.52
C LEU A 206 5.66 -5.32 -26.10
N LYS A 207 6.21 -4.65 -27.12
CA LYS A 207 7.43 -5.06 -27.80
C LYS A 207 8.57 -4.14 -27.43
N VAL A 208 9.57 -4.70 -26.76
CA VAL A 208 10.88 -4.07 -26.67
C VAL A 208 11.51 -4.11 -28.06
N PRO A 209 11.94 -2.98 -28.65
CA PRO A 209 12.66 -2.98 -29.93
C PRO A 209 13.83 -3.96 -29.88
N GLU A 210 13.99 -4.81 -30.91
CA GLU A 210 15.04 -5.85 -30.97
C GLU A 210 16.46 -5.29 -30.83
N GLN A 211 16.63 -3.99 -31.11
CA GLN A 211 17.89 -3.26 -31.02
C GLN A 211 18.31 -2.96 -29.57
N ILE A 212 17.40 -3.04 -28.60
CA ILE A 212 17.73 -2.85 -27.17
C ILE A 212 18.29 -4.17 -26.64
N ILE A 213 19.61 -4.20 -26.42
CA ILE A 213 20.33 -5.35 -25.88
C ILE A 213 19.87 -5.59 -24.43
N GLU A 214 19.56 -6.83 -24.06
CA GLU A 214 19.16 -7.21 -22.68
C GLU A 214 20.10 -6.63 -21.60
N LYS A 215 21.40 -6.52 -21.90
CA LYS A 215 22.42 -5.94 -21.00
C LYS A 215 22.29 -4.43 -20.77
N GLU A 216 21.60 -3.70 -21.64
CA GLU A 216 21.40 -2.24 -21.50
C GLU A 216 20.13 -1.90 -20.74
N LEU A 217 19.10 -2.75 -20.78
CA LEU A 217 17.85 -2.59 -20.02
C LEU A 217 18.08 -2.36 -18.51
N ILE A 218 19.08 -3.04 -17.91
CA ILE A 218 19.45 -2.91 -16.49
C ILE A 218 19.83 -1.48 -16.11
N LYS A 219 20.48 -0.75 -17.03
CA LYS A 219 20.96 0.61 -16.75
C LYS A 219 19.82 1.61 -16.66
N TYR A 220 18.71 1.34 -17.35
CA TYR A 220 17.62 2.28 -17.51
C TYR A 220 16.36 1.89 -16.71
N ILE A 221 16.10 0.60 -16.50
CA ILE A 221 14.91 0.14 -15.78
C ILE A 221 15.33 -0.57 -14.49
N LYS A 222 15.12 0.13 -13.38
CA LYS A 222 15.35 -0.40 -12.05
C LYS A 222 14.05 -0.97 -11.53
N PHE A 223 14.11 -2.15 -10.94
CA PHE A 223 12.98 -2.75 -10.22
C PHE A 223 13.24 -2.61 -8.72
N PRO A 224 12.72 -1.53 -8.10
CA PRO A 224 12.94 -1.29 -6.69
C PRO A 224 12.27 -2.34 -5.81
N GLU A 225 12.91 -2.71 -4.70
CA GLU A 225 12.17 -3.38 -3.63
C GLU A 225 11.20 -2.36 -3.00
N VAL A 226 10.00 -2.81 -2.64
CA VAL A 226 8.96 -1.95 -2.08
C VAL A 226 9.45 -1.31 -0.78
N ALA A 227 9.18 -0.01 -0.64
CA ALA A 227 9.44 0.72 0.59
C ALA A 227 8.81 0.00 1.80
N TYR A 228 9.60 -0.24 2.85
CA TYR A 228 9.11 -0.91 4.05
C TYR A 228 9.57 -0.21 5.31
N LEU A 229 8.73 -0.32 6.34
CA LEU A 229 8.94 0.24 7.67
C LEU A 229 8.95 -0.91 8.67
N GLU A 230 10.12 -1.18 9.24
CA GLU A 230 10.28 -2.16 10.29
C GLU A 230 10.16 -1.48 11.66
N ILE A 231 9.31 -2.04 12.52
CA ILE A 231 9.05 -1.53 13.86
C ILE A 231 9.24 -2.68 14.83
N GLU A 232 10.18 -2.54 15.73
CA GLU A 232 10.32 -3.36 16.92
C GLU A 232 9.34 -2.85 17.99
N ASP A 233 8.46 -3.71 18.47
CA ASP A 233 7.61 -3.43 19.63
C ASP A 233 8.06 -4.24 20.86
N LYS A 234 8.07 -3.56 22.02
CA LYS A 234 8.34 -4.19 23.32
C LYS A 234 7.28 -3.77 24.31
N ILE A 235 6.64 -4.77 24.92
CA ILE A 235 5.60 -4.57 25.95
C ILE A 235 6.19 -4.92 27.31
N ASN A 236 6.15 -3.99 28.26
CA ASN A 236 6.57 -4.19 29.65
C ASN A 236 5.47 -3.71 30.61
N GLY A 237 4.71 -4.65 31.16
CA GLY A 237 3.50 -4.33 31.94
C GLY A 237 2.50 -3.59 31.06
N ASN A 238 2.20 -2.34 31.43
CA ASN A 238 1.31 -1.45 30.69
C ASN A 238 2.03 -0.43 29.78
N GLU A 239 3.36 -0.52 29.64
CA GLU A 239 4.12 0.34 28.73
C GLU A 239 4.45 -0.39 27.42
N VAL A 240 4.16 0.26 26.30
CA VAL A 240 4.59 -0.15 24.96
C VAL A 240 5.69 0.79 24.50
N THR A 241 6.79 0.19 24.03
CA THR A 241 7.88 0.89 23.37
C THR A 241 7.90 0.47 21.90
N LEU A 242 7.84 1.45 21.01
CA LEU A 242 8.01 1.26 19.57
C LEU A 242 9.36 1.83 19.14
N LYS A 243 10.07 1.09 18.29
CA LYS A 243 11.35 1.52 17.74
C LYS A 243 11.41 1.24 16.24
N ILE A 244 11.77 2.23 15.45
CA ILE A 244 12.07 2.06 14.02
C ILE A 244 13.44 1.39 13.92
N SER A 245 13.43 0.09 13.59
CA SER A 245 14.65 -0.69 13.38
C SER A 245 15.23 -0.44 11.99
N ASP A 246 14.36 -0.35 10.99
CA ASP A 246 14.74 -0.14 9.60
C ASP A 246 13.65 0.62 8.83
N PHE A 247 14.07 1.39 7.83
CA PHE A 247 13.19 2.16 6.97
C PHE A 247 13.80 2.29 5.58
N GLN A 248 13.21 1.61 4.60
CA GLN A 248 13.70 1.64 3.23
C GLN A 248 12.69 2.31 2.31
N LEU A 249 13.19 3.18 1.44
CA LEU A 249 12.41 3.82 0.38
C LEU A 249 12.57 3.07 -0.94
N SER A 250 11.56 3.21 -1.81
CA SER A 250 11.66 2.77 -3.19
C SER A 250 12.74 3.60 -3.90
N PRO A 251 13.70 2.95 -4.61
CA PRO A 251 14.65 3.65 -5.48
C PRO A 251 14.02 4.64 -6.45
N THR A 252 14.20 5.94 -6.20
CA THR A 252 13.91 7.03 -7.13
C THR A 252 15.18 7.70 -7.62
N ALA A 253 15.06 8.55 -8.65
CA ALA A 253 16.18 9.37 -9.12
C ALA A 253 16.67 10.32 -8.01
N GLU A 254 15.75 10.95 -7.29
CA GLU A 254 16.09 11.85 -6.18
C GLU A 254 16.79 11.09 -5.04
N LEU A 255 16.32 9.87 -4.72
CA LEU A 255 16.98 9.01 -3.74
C LEU A 255 18.40 8.63 -4.19
N ALA A 256 18.61 8.32 -5.47
CA ALA A 256 19.92 7.93 -5.99
C ALA A 256 20.98 9.04 -5.85
N GLU A 257 20.58 10.31 -5.99
CA GLU A 257 21.47 11.46 -5.82
C GLU A 257 21.97 11.60 -4.38
N ILE A 258 21.12 11.26 -3.41
CA ILE A 258 21.45 11.38 -1.98
C ILE A 258 21.89 10.06 -1.33
N ALA A 259 21.65 8.91 -1.96
CA ALA A 259 21.90 7.58 -1.40
C ALA A 259 23.36 7.39 -0.96
N SER A 260 24.31 7.96 -1.71
CA SER A 260 25.75 7.91 -1.37
C SER A 260 26.11 8.64 -0.08
N LYS A 261 25.25 9.55 0.39
CA LYS A 261 25.45 10.37 1.61
C LYS A 261 24.72 9.81 2.82
N VAL A 262 23.76 8.91 2.61
CA VAL A 262 22.92 8.31 3.66
C VAL A 262 23.65 7.08 4.23
N LYS A 263 24.00 7.14 5.52
CA LYS A 263 24.68 6.00 6.19
C LYS A 263 23.71 5.08 6.92
N ASP A 264 22.58 5.63 7.34
CA ASP A 264 21.51 4.95 8.05
C ASP A 264 20.21 5.26 7.31
N SER A 265 19.49 4.22 6.88
CA SER A 265 18.28 4.31 6.07
C SER A 265 17.20 5.16 6.75
N ARG A 266 17.19 5.21 8.09
CA ARG A 266 16.27 6.03 8.90
C ARG A 266 16.58 7.52 8.84
N GLU A 267 17.73 7.93 8.31
CA GLU A 267 18.03 9.31 7.94
C GLU A 267 17.26 9.77 6.70
N LEU A 268 16.35 8.97 6.18
CA LEU A 268 15.40 9.38 5.14
C LEU A 268 14.03 9.75 5.73
N ILE A 269 13.84 9.62 7.05
CA ILE A 269 12.59 9.98 7.73
C ILE A 269 12.60 11.48 8.03
N ASP A 270 11.63 12.22 7.50
CA ASP A 270 11.43 13.63 7.82
C ASP A 270 10.57 13.81 9.08
N TYR A 271 9.49 13.03 9.16
CA TYR A 271 8.51 13.08 10.22
C TYR A 271 7.92 11.69 10.47
N TRP A 272 7.60 11.39 11.72
CA TRP A 272 6.68 10.30 12.01
C TRP A 272 5.78 10.61 13.19
N ALA A 273 4.58 10.03 13.17
CA ALA A 273 3.56 10.19 14.18
C ALA A 273 2.84 8.88 14.49
N ILE A 274 2.26 8.84 15.68
CA ILE A 274 1.62 7.64 16.23
C ILE A 274 0.26 8.00 16.79
N ASP A 275 -0.73 7.18 16.43
CA ASP A 275 -2.03 7.03 17.07
C ASP A 275 -1.99 5.72 17.87
N TRP A 276 -1.88 5.80 19.18
CA TRP A 276 -1.74 4.66 20.10
C TRP A 276 -3.04 3.88 20.32
N ASP A 277 -4.18 4.40 19.87
CA ASP A 277 -5.48 3.76 19.99
C ASP A 277 -6.36 3.97 18.76
N TYR A 278 -5.81 3.59 17.60
CA TYR A 278 -6.45 3.76 16.31
C TYR A 278 -7.74 2.95 16.21
N LYS A 279 -8.88 3.65 16.07
CA LYS A 279 -10.22 3.05 16.00
C LYS A 279 -10.70 2.77 14.57
N GLU A 280 -9.78 2.69 13.62
CA GLU A 280 -10.09 2.54 12.18
C GLU A 280 -10.89 3.73 11.62
N ASP A 281 -10.72 4.89 12.23
CA ASP A 281 -11.35 6.14 11.84
C ASP A 281 -10.30 7.17 11.38
N THR A 282 -10.41 8.42 11.81
CA THR A 282 -9.43 9.45 11.47
C THR A 282 -8.18 9.25 12.30
N PHE A 283 -7.00 9.36 11.71
CA PHE A 283 -5.74 9.31 12.45
C PHE A 283 -5.71 10.41 13.53
N HIS A 284 -5.59 10.01 14.80
CA HIS A 284 -5.43 10.91 15.93
C HIS A 284 -3.95 10.99 16.32
N ASN A 285 -3.30 12.09 15.95
CA ASN A 285 -1.90 12.30 16.29
C ASN A 285 -1.73 12.50 17.81
N GLN A 286 -1.24 11.46 18.49
CA GLN A 286 -1.01 11.46 19.94
C GLN A 286 0.47 11.59 20.29
N TRP A 287 1.36 11.32 19.34
CA TRP A 287 2.81 11.48 19.48
C TRP A 287 3.43 11.74 18.11
N GLN A 288 4.46 12.58 18.05
CA GLN A 288 5.21 12.84 16.82
C GLN A 288 6.68 13.18 17.09
N SER A 289 7.54 12.89 16.11
CA SER A 289 8.91 13.42 16.02
C SER A 289 9.20 13.86 14.59
N PHE A 290 9.89 14.99 14.45
CA PHE A 290 10.21 15.61 13.15
C PHE A 290 11.57 16.28 13.22
N ARG A 291 12.18 16.47 12.04
CA ARG A 291 13.46 17.17 11.94
C ARG A 291 13.33 18.63 12.36
N VAL A 292 14.30 19.11 13.10
CA VAL A 292 14.44 20.54 13.42
C VAL A 292 15.84 21.02 13.00
N LYS A 293 15.99 22.30 12.66
CA LYS A 293 17.29 22.86 12.22
C LYS A 293 18.45 22.57 13.18
N LYS A 294 18.17 22.42 14.48
CA LYS A 294 19.15 22.11 15.53
C LYS A 294 19.42 20.60 15.71
N ASN A 295 18.51 19.73 15.25
CA ASN A 295 18.63 18.28 15.33
C ASN A 295 18.11 17.66 14.01
N PRO A 296 19.01 17.33 13.07
CA PRO A 296 18.63 16.90 11.72
C PRO A 296 18.09 15.46 11.65
N ARG A 297 17.86 14.81 12.80
CA ARG A 297 17.32 13.45 12.91
C ARG A 297 16.05 13.46 13.75
N VAL A 298 15.14 12.55 13.43
CA VAL A 298 13.98 12.24 14.28
C VAL A 298 14.40 11.29 15.40
N ASP A 299 13.60 11.22 16.46
CA ASP A 299 13.71 10.15 17.44
C ASP A 299 13.19 8.86 16.83
N TYR A 300 13.98 7.79 16.86
CA TYR A 300 13.55 6.48 16.34
C TYR A 300 12.78 5.64 17.35
N GLN A 301 12.50 6.18 18.54
CA GLN A 301 11.85 5.46 19.62
C GLN A 301 10.72 6.31 20.21
N ALA A 302 9.57 5.68 20.43
CA ALA A 302 8.44 6.26 21.13
C ALA A 302 7.95 5.30 22.22
N ARG A 303 7.41 5.84 23.32
CA ARG A 303 6.86 5.06 24.43
C ARG A 303 5.49 5.58 24.81
N HIS A 304 4.63 4.67 25.22
CA HIS A 304 3.29 4.99 25.70
C HIS A 304 2.87 4.04 26.80
N LYS A 305 2.24 4.57 27.83
CA LYS A 305 1.74 3.81 28.97
C LYS A 305 0.22 3.80 28.94
N TYR A 306 -0.36 2.62 28.88
CA TYR A 306 -1.80 2.40 28.89
C TYR A 306 -2.34 2.34 30.32
N GLU A 307 -3.48 2.97 30.56
CA GLU A 307 -4.17 2.92 31.85
C GLU A 307 -5.02 1.65 31.98
N ASP A 308 -5.69 1.27 30.90
CA ASP A 308 -6.60 0.12 30.87
C ASP A 308 -5.96 -1.11 30.22
N VAL A 309 -6.42 -2.28 30.68
CA VAL A 309 -6.12 -3.57 30.06
C VAL A 309 -6.98 -3.76 28.81
N GLY A 310 -6.39 -4.27 27.73
CA GLY A 310 -7.14 -4.38 26.48
C GLY A 310 -6.30 -4.74 25.27
N ASN A 311 -7.00 -4.87 24.13
CA ASN A 311 -6.37 -5.01 22.83
C ASN A 311 -6.45 -3.65 22.12
N TYR A 312 -5.30 -3.16 21.69
CA TYR A 312 -5.17 -1.86 21.02
C TYR A 312 -4.62 -2.03 19.61
N LYS A 313 -5.02 -1.13 18.72
CA LYS A 313 -4.43 -0.98 17.39
C LYS A 313 -3.63 0.31 17.41
N ILE A 314 -2.34 0.23 17.11
CA ILE A 314 -1.48 1.40 17.01
C ILE A 314 -1.29 1.68 15.52
N MET A 315 -1.61 2.89 15.08
CA MET A 315 -1.30 3.34 13.72
C MET A 315 -0.07 4.25 13.76
N ILE A 316 0.90 3.94 12.92
CA ILE A 316 2.15 4.66 12.76
C ILE A 316 2.15 5.26 11.36
N LYS A 317 2.47 6.55 11.25
CA LYS A 317 2.63 7.27 9.99
C LYS A 317 4.04 7.81 9.92
N VAL A 318 4.79 7.45 8.87
CA VAL A 318 6.13 7.96 8.57
C VAL A 318 6.05 8.74 7.27
N VAL A 319 6.66 9.90 7.22
CA VAL A 319 6.82 10.72 6.02
C VAL A 319 8.30 10.85 5.74
N ASP A 320 8.69 10.56 4.50
CA ASP A 320 10.07 10.65 4.06
C ASP A 320 10.47 12.08 3.65
N VAL A 321 11.77 12.28 3.39
CA VAL A 321 12.33 13.57 2.95
C VAL A 321 11.82 14.04 1.58
N PHE A 322 11.13 13.18 0.83
CA PHE A 322 10.48 13.50 -0.44
C PHE A 322 8.97 13.76 -0.28
N GLY A 323 8.44 13.63 0.93
CA GLY A 323 7.04 13.85 1.26
C GLY A 323 6.13 12.64 1.05
N ASN A 324 6.66 11.45 0.75
CA ASN A 324 5.83 10.25 0.62
C ASN A 324 5.52 9.68 2.01
N ASP A 325 4.28 9.22 2.21
CA ASP A 325 3.86 8.62 3.46
C ASP A 325 3.84 7.08 3.43
N THR A 326 4.38 6.49 4.49
CA THR A 326 4.34 5.05 4.78
C THR A 326 3.62 4.86 6.11
N ASN A 327 2.53 4.08 6.09
CA ASN A 327 1.72 3.83 7.28
C ASN A 327 1.88 2.36 7.75
N LYS A 328 1.84 2.10 9.06
CA LYS A 328 1.88 0.74 9.65
C LYS A 328 0.89 0.61 10.81
N ILE A 329 0.15 -0.49 10.86
CA ILE A 329 -0.77 -0.80 11.96
C ILE A 329 -0.23 -2.00 12.72
N LEU A 330 -0.08 -1.85 14.03
CA LEU A 330 0.30 -2.90 14.96
C LEU A 330 -0.87 -3.24 15.87
N LYS A 331 -1.03 -4.51 16.23
CA LYS A 331 -2.00 -4.96 17.24
C LYS A 331 -1.22 -5.36 18.49
N VAL A 332 -1.52 -4.70 19.61
CA VAL A 332 -0.87 -4.98 20.90
C VAL A 332 -1.91 -5.38 21.93
N ARG A 333 -1.50 -6.23 22.88
CA ARG A 333 -2.34 -6.66 24.00
C ARG A 333 -1.69 -6.24 25.31
N ILE A 334 -2.35 -5.36 26.04
CA ILE A 334 -1.95 -4.91 27.37
C ILE A 334 -2.59 -5.83 28.41
N LYS A 335 -1.77 -6.29 29.36
CA LYS A 335 -2.16 -7.25 30.39
C LYS A 335 -2.37 -6.60 31.74
#